data_AF-A0A8X8BPG3-F1
#
_entry.id   AF-A0A8X8BPG3-F1
#
_cell.length_a   1.000
_cell.length_b   1.000
_cell.length_c   1.000
_cell.angle_alpha   90.00
_cell.angle_beta   90.00
_cell.angle_gamma   90.00
#
_symmetry.space_group_name_H-M   'P 1'
#
loop_
_entity.id
_entity.type
_entity.pdbx_description
1 polymer ?
#
loop_
_entity_poly.entity_id
_entity_poly.type
_entity_poly.pdbx_seq_one_letter_code
_entity_poly.pdbx_strand_id
1 'polypeptide(L)'
;MSSVIPRLDKQMEKQLLSLFKGHVKFSLLYKGSLHGFSVSEIGKKSIKQGYIMMVGYLEDDVIVGGCTGQWLTGQWYTGQSRTFQDKKAVYFSIEQSEVTWTPVESVTITNNEISFENGLKFHESKTYTSKLFVTGVDLEKEEKVMQELEVYRVEGEPKGSWGLGILSQDLGDLLDSPWRELCWDEEMSDQLKNSIIYYKPPLNLVSKARVLLVGPVGAGKSSFISSVGSVFYGSVALQAMVGTAAQSFTNMFRSYNIKASQSDKENPLVLCDMMGLGEEDLPGVKVNDVLQAVKGHVPEGYKFNPSEAIGSDTSGYIRAPGITNKIACVAFVVDARKVLTYPDDIQKGLKELRLKIRDLGVPQVALLSHIDEVCHAVDKDVTAAGNLLGLPVSCIVPVKNYSSELELDCSTDILILNALELILRYADLFYEDYDFFKAIQ
;
A
#
# COMPACT_ATOMS: atom_id res chain seq x y z
N MET A 1 22.94 1.29 -25.80
CA MET A 1 21.75 0.74 -26.49
C MET A 1 20.58 1.55 -26.00
N SER A 2 19.85 2.24 -26.88
CA SER A 2 18.65 3.00 -26.50
C SER A 2 17.62 2.01 -25.94
N SER A 3 17.22 2.18 -24.68
CA SER A 3 16.13 1.41 -24.10
C SER A 3 14.86 1.70 -24.91
N VAL A 4 14.21 0.64 -25.42
CA VAL A 4 12.92 0.78 -26.08
C VAL A 4 11.90 1.08 -24.98
N ILE A 5 11.34 2.29 -24.98
CA ILE A 5 10.38 2.72 -23.97
C ILE A 5 8.98 2.21 -24.37
N PRO A 6 8.32 1.36 -23.57
CA PRO A 6 6.95 0.93 -23.84
C PRO A 6 5.98 2.12 -23.70
N ARG A 7 4.89 2.10 -24.48
CA ARG A 7 3.77 3.05 -24.35
C ARG A 7 2.85 2.64 -23.19
N LEU A 8 2.93 1.37 -22.78
CA LEU A 8 2.22 0.85 -21.63
C LEU A 8 2.66 1.62 -20.37
N ASP A 9 1.77 2.43 -19.82
CA ASP A 9 2.01 3.10 -18.54
C ASP A 9 1.71 2.17 -17.35
N LYS A 10 2.12 2.59 -16.15
CA LYS A 10 1.99 1.78 -14.93
C LYS A 10 0.53 1.55 -14.50
N GLN A 11 -0.42 2.35 -14.94
CA GLN A 11 -1.84 2.17 -14.62
C GLN A 11 -2.46 1.13 -15.54
N MET A 12 -2.16 1.22 -16.84
CA MET A 12 -2.56 0.25 -17.85
C MET A 12 -1.95 -1.12 -17.60
N GLU A 13 -0.68 -1.17 -17.22
CA GLU A 13 0.00 -2.43 -16.88
C GLU A 13 -0.75 -3.17 -15.76
N LYS A 14 -1.25 -2.47 -14.74
CA LYS A 14 -2.06 -3.08 -13.67
C LYS A 14 -3.38 -3.63 -14.14
N GLN A 15 -4.06 -2.90 -15.02
CA GLN A 15 -5.32 -3.34 -15.62
C GLN A 15 -5.13 -4.63 -16.41
N LEU A 16 -4.04 -4.72 -17.17
CA LEU A 16 -3.70 -5.94 -17.90
C LEU A 16 -3.27 -7.09 -16.98
N LEU A 17 -2.52 -6.80 -15.91
CA LEU A 17 -2.15 -7.82 -14.92
C LEU A 17 -3.39 -8.41 -14.22
N SER A 18 -4.47 -7.64 -14.05
CA SER A 18 -5.73 -8.14 -13.46
C SER A 18 -6.41 -9.24 -14.28
N LEU A 19 -6.03 -9.41 -15.55
CA LEU A 19 -6.52 -10.49 -16.41
C LEU A 19 -5.91 -11.85 -16.03
N PHE A 20 -4.75 -11.88 -15.37
CA PHE A 20 -4.02 -13.11 -15.08
C PHE A 20 -4.21 -13.55 -13.63
N LYS A 21 -4.32 -14.87 -13.42
CA LYS A 21 -4.27 -15.49 -12.09
C LYS A 21 -2.83 -15.90 -11.76
N GLY A 22 -2.20 -15.19 -10.83
CA GLY A 22 -0.83 -15.43 -10.37
C GLY A 22 0.21 -14.45 -10.93
N HIS A 23 1.46 -14.60 -10.51
CA HIS A 23 2.55 -13.69 -10.90
C HIS A 23 2.86 -13.78 -12.39
N VAL A 24 2.69 -12.66 -13.08
CA VAL A 24 2.98 -12.50 -14.49
C VAL A 24 3.79 -11.22 -14.70
N LYS A 25 4.82 -11.29 -15.52
CA LYS A 25 5.62 -10.13 -15.95
C LYS A 25 5.54 -9.94 -17.46
N PHE A 26 5.44 -8.70 -17.91
CA PHE A 26 5.45 -8.37 -19.34
C PHE A 26 6.84 -7.96 -19.81
N SER A 27 7.37 -8.69 -20.77
CA SER A 27 8.64 -8.39 -21.43
C SER A 27 8.38 -7.99 -22.88
N LEU A 28 8.64 -6.73 -23.22
CA LEU A 28 8.40 -6.20 -24.56
C LEU A 28 9.24 -6.93 -25.61
N LEU A 29 8.59 -7.55 -26.59
CA LEU A 29 9.22 -8.25 -27.72
C LEU A 29 9.18 -7.43 -29.01
N TYR A 30 8.08 -6.70 -29.21
CA TYR A 30 7.79 -5.98 -30.44
C TYR A 30 7.10 -4.67 -30.14
N LYS A 31 7.42 -3.65 -30.94
CA LYS A 31 6.82 -2.32 -30.93
C LYS A 31 6.69 -1.86 -32.37
N GLY A 32 5.47 -1.55 -32.80
CA GLY A 32 5.14 -1.27 -34.20
C GLY A 32 5.93 -0.10 -34.77
N SER A 33 6.01 1.00 -34.05
CA SER A 33 6.81 2.17 -34.44
C SER A 33 8.30 1.89 -34.64
N LEU A 34 8.86 0.87 -33.99
CA LEU A 34 10.27 0.51 -34.08
C LEU A 34 10.54 -0.61 -35.09
N HIS A 35 9.65 -1.58 -35.17
CA HIS A 35 9.86 -2.84 -35.89
C HIS A 35 9.00 -2.96 -37.16
N GLY A 36 8.20 -1.94 -37.46
CA GLY A 36 7.21 -1.95 -38.53
C GLY A 36 5.85 -2.45 -38.06
N PHE A 37 4.85 -2.32 -38.90
CA PHE A 37 3.48 -2.74 -38.62
C PHE A 37 3.16 -4.00 -39.45
N SER A 38 3.93 -5.09 -39.24
CA SER A 38 3.75 -6.34 -39.99
C SER A 38 3.39 -7.54 -39.11
N VAL A 39 2.30 -8.20 -39.44
CA VAL A 39 1.84 -9.45 -38.81
C VAL A 39 2.87 -10.55 -38.99
N SER A 40 3.50 -10.62 -40.17
CA SER A 40 4.53 -11.62 -40.46
C SER A 40 5.75 -11.52 -39.53
N GLU A 41 6.18 -10.30 -39.19
CA GLU A 41 7.31 -10.05 -38.29
C GLU A 41 6.95 -10.30 -36.83
N ILE A 42 5.73 -9.93 -36.40
CA ILE A 42 5.17 -10.28 -35.10
C ILE A 42 5.17 -11.81 -34.92
N GLY A 43 4.66 -12.51 -35.94
CA GLY A 43 4.63 -13.97 -35.96
C GLY A 43 6.01 -14.58 -35.72
N LYS A 44 7.05 -14.09 -36.41
CA LYS A 44 8.44 -14.56 -36.26
C LYS A 44 9.03 -14.27 -34.89
N LYS A 45 8.86 -13.06 -34.36
CA LYS A 45 9.43 -12.66 -33.05
C LYS A 45 8.81 -13.40 -31.87
N SER A 46 7.55 -13.80 -32.01
CA SER A 46 6.78 -14.47 -30.95
C SER A 46 6.99 -16.01 -30.91
N ILE A 47 7.69 -16.60 -31.89
CA ILE A 47 7.96 -18.06 -31.92
C ILE A 47 8.72 -18.50 -30.65
N LYS A 48 8.23 -19.57 -30.01
CA LYS A 48 8.82 -20.18 -28.80
C LYS A 48 8.93 -19.26 -27.57
N GLN A 49 8.17 -18.15 -27.53
CA GLN A 49 8.19 -17.23 -26.39
C GLN A 49 7.20 -17.61 -25.27
N GLY A 50 6.37 -18.64 -25.47
CA GLY A 50 5.37 -19.06 -24.47
C GLY A 50 4.07 -18.26 -24.61
N TYR A 51 3.61 -17.66 -23.52
CA TYR A 51 2.44 -16.78 -23.52
C TYR A 51 2.79 -15.45 -24.20
N ILE A 52 1.89 -15.00 -25.07
CA ILE A 52 2.04 -13.76 -25.84
C ILE A 52 0.82 -12.90 -25.63
N MET A 53 1.05 -11.62 -25.36
CA MET A 53 0.02 -10.60 -25.26
C MET A 53 0.28 -9.51 -26.30
N MET A 54 -0.75 -9.19 -27.07
CA MET A 54 -0.76 -8.10 -28.06
C MET A 54 -1.61 -6.96 -27.54
N VAL A 55 -1.09 -5.74 -27.61
CA VAL A 55 -1.73 -4.52 -27.13
C VAL A 55 -1.71 -3.49 -28.24
N GLY A 56 -2.88 -3.21 -28.81
CA GLY A 56 -3.11 -2.19 -29.83
C GLY A 56 -3.69 -0.92 -29.21
N TYR A 57 -3.12 0.22 -29.57
CA TYR A 57 -3.53 1.54 -29.09
C TYR A 57 -4.32 2.25 -30.19
N LEU A 58 -5.56 2.63 -29.91
CA LEU A 58 -6.45 3.35 -30.83
C LEU A 58 -6.47 4.86 -30.53
N GLU A 59 -7.29 5.59 -31.27
CA GLU A 59 -7.68 6.97 -30.92
C GLU A 59 -8.59 6.97 -29.66
N ASP A 60 -8.70 8.13 -29.01
CA ASP A 60 -9.52 8.35 -27.81
C ASP A 60 -9.16 7.48 -26.59
N ASP A 61 -7.88 7.14 -26.45
CA ASP A 61 -7.32 6.33 -25.35
C ASP A 61 -7.95 4.93 -25.20
N VAL A 62 -8.55 4.43 -26.28
CA VAL A 62 -9.08 3.06 -26.34
C VAL A 62 -7.95 2.08 -26.61
N ILE A 63 -7.89 1.00 -25.82
CA ILE A 63 -6.90 -0.06 -25.99
C ILE A 63 -7.63 -1.36 -26.29
N VAL A 64 -7.11 -2.12 -27.25
CA VAL A 64 -7.62 -3.45 -27.58
C VAL A 64 -6.47 -4.43 -27.67
N GLY A 65 -6.70 -5.66 -27.26
CA GLY A 65 -5.61 -6.62 -27.19
C GLY A 65 -6.08 -8.06 -27.17
N GLY A 66 -5.11 -8.95 -27.30
CA GLY A 66 -5.36 -10.38 -27.23
C GLY A 66 -4.19 -11.11 -26.61
N CYS A 67 -4.50 -12.06 -25.75
CA CYS A 67 -3.51 -12.91 -25.10
C CYS A 67 -3.72 -14.37 -25.52
N THR A 68 -2.62 -15.07 -25.73
CA THR A 68 -2.60 -16.50 -26.06
C THR A 68 -1.82 -17.27 -25.00
N GLY A 69 -2.32 -18.43 -24.59
CA GLY A 69 -1.62 -19.31 -23.64
C GLY A 69 -0.59 -20.24 -24.28
N GLN A 70 -0.59 -20.33 -25.60
CA GLN A 70 0.46 -21.00 -26.34
C GLN A 70 0.65 -20.33 -27.70
N TRP A 71 1.83 -19.77 -27.95
CA TRP A 71 2.19 -19.30 -29.29
C TRP A 71 2.76 -20.43 -30.16
N LEU A 72 2.86 -20.19 -31.47
CA LEU A 72 3.42 -21.14 -32.45
C LEU A 72 4.79 -21.67 -31.99
N THR A 73 4.92 -23.00 -31.91
CA THR A 73 6.14 -23.71 -31.47
C THR A 73 6.99 -24.25 -32.63
N GLY A 74 6.44 -24.31 -33.84
CA GLY A 74 7.09 -24.78 -35.07
C GLY A 74 7.52 -23.67 -36.04
N GLN A 75 8.26 -24.03 -37.09
CA GLN A 75 8.71 -23.08 -38.14
C GLN A 75 7.52 -22.38 -38.83
N TRP A 76 7.64 -21.07 -39.04
CA TRP A 76 6.68 -20.24 -39.79
C TRP A 76 7.21 -19.97 -41.20
N TYR A 77 6.40 -20.26 -42.21
CA TYR A 77 6.71 -20.00 -43.62
C TYR A 77 5.74 -18.97 -44.16
N THR A 78 6.25 -17.99 -44.91
CA THR A 78 5.44 -17.01 -45.63
C THR A 78 4.45 -17.71 -46.56
N GLY A 79 3.15 -17.49 -46.35
CA GLY A 79 2.06 -18.05 -47.16
C GLY A 79 1.17 -19.07 -46.44
N GLN A 80 1.46 -19.39 -45.17
CA GLN A 80 0.66 -20.33 -44.39
C GLN A 80 -0.44 -19.61 -43.58
N SER A 81 -1.61 -20.25 -43.48
CA SER A 81 -2.61 -19.96 -42.46
C SER A 81 -2.55 -21.09 -41.42
N ARG A 82 -2.51 -20.74 -40.14
CA ARG A 82 -2.56 -21.71 -39.04
C ARG A 82 -3.60 -21.29 -38.04
N THR A 83 -4.58 -22.16 -37.84
CA THR A 83 -5.50 -22.10 -36.72
C THR A 83 -5.05 -23.12 -35.69
N PHE A 84 -4.91 -22.68 -34.43
CA PHE A 84 -4.64 -23.57 -33.32
C PHE A 84 -5.65 -23.35 -32.21
N GLN A 85 -5.97 -24.45 -31.54
CA GLN A 85 -6.87 -24.46 -30.38
C GLN A 85 -6.09 -23.95 -29.17
N ASP A 86 -6.61 -22.94 -28.50
CA ASP A 86 -6.01 -22.35 -27.31
C ASP A 86 -7.13 -22.00 -26.33
N LYS A 87 -7.44 -22.93 -25.42
CA LYS A 87 -8.44 -22.73 -24.36
C LYS A 87 -8.05 -21.64 -23.35
N LYS A 88 -6.83 -21.12 -23.47
CA LYS A 88 -6.31 -20.01 -22.68
C LYS A 88 -6.18 -18.75 -23.52
N ALA A 89 -6.76 -18.67 -24.72
CA ALA A 89 -6.77 -17.42 -25.46
C ALA A 89 -7.93 -16.53 -25.01
N VAL A 90 -7.67 -15.23 -24.93
CA VAL A 90 -8.65 -14.18 -24.64
C VAL A 90 -8.39 -12.98 -25.54
N TYR A 91 -9.43 -12.21 -25.84
CA TYR A 91 -9.27 -10.83 -26.28
C TYR A 91 -9.86 -9.88 -25.24
N PHE A 92 -9.38 -8.65 -25.21
CA PHE A 92 -9.79 -7.64 -24.25
C PHE A 92 -9.86 -6.25 -24.88
N SER A 93 -10.64 -5.38 -24.26
CA SER A 93 -10.65 -3.94 -24.51
C SER A 93 -10.58 -3.16 -23.20
N ILE A 94 -9.98 -1.97 -23.25
CA ILE A 94 -9.93 -1.03 -22.13
C ILE A 94 -10.45 0.31 -22.63
N GLU A 95 -11.55 0.75 -22.00
CA GLU A 95 -12.17 2.04 -22.26
C GLU A 95 -12.45 2.72 -20.91
N GLN A 96 -12.10 4.00 -20.77
CA GLN A 96 -12.35 4.78 -19.55
C GLN A 96 -11.87 4.11 -18.25
N SER A 97 -10.78 3.35 -18.30
CA SER A 97 -10.22 2.56 -17.20
C SER A 97 -11.00 1.30 -16.77
N GLU A 98 -12.01 0.90 -17.54
CA GLU A 98 -12.69 -0.38 -17.38
C GLU A 98 -12.15 -1.42 -18.35
N VAL A 99 -11.84 -2.61 -17.85
CA VAL A 99 -11.31 -3.73 -18.65
C VAL A 99 -12.42 -4.73 -18.92
N THR A 100 -12.69 -5.00 -20.19
CA THR A 100 -13.56 -6.11 -20.61
C THR A 100 -12.72 -7.16 -21.31
N TRP A 101 -13.06 -8.44 -21.12
CA TRP A 101 -12.35 -9.53 -21.77
C TRP A 101 -13.29 -10.69 -22.08
N THR A 102 -12.97 -11.40 -23.16
CA THR A 102 -13.77 -12.51 -23.67
C THR A 102 -12.85 -13.70 -23.99
N PRO A 103 -13.13 -14.89 -23.43
CA PRO A 103 -12.39 -16.11 -23.77
C PRO A 103 -12.74 -16.61 -25.17
N VAL A 104 -11.76 -17.20 -25.84
CA VAL A 104 -11.91 -17.83 -27.16
C VAL A 104 -11.31 -19.22 -27.17
N GLU A 105 -11.76 -20.08 -28.06
CA GLU A 105 -11.27 -21.46 -28.15
C GLU A 105 -10.14 -21.61 -29.17
N SER A 106 -10.05 -20.71 -30.14
CA SER A 106 -9.03 -20.76 -31.18
C SER A 106 -8.48 -19.39 -31.61
N VAL A 107 -7.24 -19.42 -32.08
CA VAL A 107 -6.55 -18.28 -32.68
C VAL A 107 -6.05 -18.68 -34.07
N THR A 108 -6.31 -17.82 -35.05
CA THR A 108 -5.89 -18.01 -36.44
C THR A 108 -4.86 -16.95 -36.83
N ILE A 109 -3.73 -17.40 -37.36
CA ILE A 109 -2.64 -16.52 -37.82
C ILE A 109 -2.41 -16.78 -39.32
N THR A 110 -2.39 -15.71 -40.10
CA THR A 110 -2.00 -15.69 -41.51
C THR A 110 -0.80 -14.74 -41.69
N ASN A 111 -0.34 -14.55 -42.92
CA ASN A 111 0.71 -13.55 -43.19
C ASN A 111 0.32 -12.12 -42.78
N ASN A 112 -0.97 -11.79 -42.89
CA ASN A 112 -1.46 -10.42 -42.83
C ASN A 112 -2.55 -10.23 -41.76
N GLU A 113 -2.94 -11.27 -41.04
CA GLU A 113 -4.03 -11.24 -40.06
C GLU A 113 -3.75 -12.17 -38.87
N ILE A 114 -4.05 -11.69 -37.66
CA ILE A 114 -4.17 -12.49 -36.43
C ILE A 114 -5.60 -12.31 -35.93
N SER A 115 -6.37 -13.41 -35.89
CA SER A 115 -7.78 -13.43 -35.51
C SER A 115 -7.98 -14.27 -34.27
N PHE A 116 -8.59 -13.68 -33.25
CA PHE A 116 -9.21 -14.37 -32.13
C PHE A 116 -10.63 -14.76 -32.54
N GLU A 117 -11.03 -16.00 -32.27
CA GLU A 117 -12.30 -16.56 -32.74
C GLU A 117 -13.50 -15.68 -32.42
N ASN A 118 -14.29 -15.34 -33.45
CA ASN A 118 -15.54 -14.55 -33.35
C ASN A 118 -15.44 -13.22 -32.57
N GLY A 119 -14.23 -12.69 -32.41
CA GLY A 119 -13.97 -11.55 -31.54
C GLY A 119 -13.15 -10.47 -32.24
N LEU A 120 -11.86 -10.42 -31.91
CA LEU A 120 -10.93 -9.38 -32.33
C LEU A 120 -9.99 -9.86 -33.44
N LYS A 121 -9.71 -8.99 -34.42
CA LYS A 121 -8.80 -9.26 -35.54
C LYS A 121 -7.84 -8.11 -35.76
N PHE A 122 -6.55 -8.42 -35.73
CA PHE A 122 -5.48 -7.52 -36.14
C PHE A 122 -5.08 -7.84 -37.57
N HIS A 123 -5.05 -6.86 -38.47
CA HIS A 123 -4.67 -7.12 -39.86
C HIS A 123 -3.95 -5.95 -40.53
N GLU A 124 -3.15 -6.28 -41.55
CA GLU A 124 -2.50 -5.30 -42.42
C GLU A 124 -3.52 -4.71 -43.41
N SER A 125 -3.33 -3.44 -43.77
CA SER A 125 -4.17 -2.82 -44.81
C SER A 125 -3.82 -3.32 -46.21
N LYS A 126 -4.86 -3.44 -47.03
CA LYS A 126 -4.72 -3.76 -48.47
C LYS A 126 -4.23 -2.57 -49.29
N THR A 127 -4.28 -1.35 -48.76
CA THR A 127 -3.99 -0.09 -49.46
C THR A 127 -2.85 0.71 -48.83
N TYR A 128 -2.55 0.52 -47.54
CA TYR A 128 -1.51 1.24 -46.81
C TYR A 128 -0.49 0.28 -46.19
N THR A 129 0.75 0.29 -46.67
CA THR A 129 1.79 -0.69 -46.28
C THR A 129 2.48 -0.38 -44.95
N SER A 130 1.98 0.57 -44.15
CA SER A 130 2.71 1.10 -42.98
C SER A 130 1.88 1.22 -41.69
N LYS A 131 0.67 0.64 -41.64
CA LYS A 131 -0.18 0.63 -40.43
C LYS A 131 -0.92 -0.69 -40.29
N LEU A 132 -1.19 -1.08 -39.04
CA LEU A 132 -2.09 -2.19 -38.72
C LEU A 132 -3.47 -1.65 -38.35
N PHE A 133 -4.48 -2.44 -38.64
CA PHE A 133 -5.87 -2.18 -38.37
C PHE A 133 -6.42 -3.24 -37.43
N VAL A 134 -7.46 -2.87 -36.71
CA VAL A 134 -8.20 -3.77 -35.84
C VAL A 134 -9.68 -3.70 -36.16
N THR A 135 -10.30 -4.87 -36.23
CA THR A 135 -11.75 -5.03 -36.34
C THR A 135 -12.19 -5.97 -35.23
N GLY A 136 -13.35 -5.73 -34.62
CA GLY A 136 -13.84 -6.64 -33.61
C GLY A 136 -15.30 -6.40 -33.26
N VAL A 137 -15.90 -7.39 -32.59
CA VAL A 137 -17.27 -7.29 -32.09
C VAL A 137 -17.42 -6.10 -31.12
N ASP A 138 -16.43 -5.88 -30.27
CA ASP A 138 -16.39 -4.76 -29.31
C ASP A 138 -16.21 -3.39 -29.97
N LEU A 139 -15.82 -3.36 -31.26
CA LEU A 139 -15.64 -2.14 -32.04
C LEU A 139 -16.78 -1.93 -33.04
N GLU A 140 -17.96 -2.50 -32.78
CA GLU A 140 -19.13 -2.48 -33.68
C GLU A 140 -18.83 -3.00 -35.10
N LYS A 141 -17.79 -3.82 -35.25
CA LYS A 141 -17.23 -4.30 -36.53
C LYS A 141 -16.69 -3.19 -37.44
N GLU A 142 -16.46 -2.00 -36.90
CA GLU A 142 -15.74 -0.96 -37.61
C GLU A 142 -14.24 -1.26 -37.68
N GLU A 143 -13.62 -0.89 -38.79
CA GLU A 143 -12.18 -1.03 -39.02
C GLU A 143 -11.47 0.22 -38.49
N LYS A 144 -10.73 0.07 -37.38
CA LYS A 144 -10.01 1.17 -36.74
C LYS A 144 -8.51 1.08 -36.97
N VAL A 145 -7.87 2.22 -37.18
CA VAL A 145 -6.42 2.34 -37.37
C VAL A 145 -5.73 2.30 -36.01
N MET A 146 -4.71 1.45 -35.84
CA MET A 146 -3.88 1.50 -34.64
C MET A 146 -2.83 2.62 -34.72
N GLN A 147 -2.73 3.41 -33.65
CA GLN A 147 -1.67 4.39 -33.46
C GLN A 147 -0.34 3.72 -33.09
N GLU A 148 -0.41 2.61 -32.34
CA GLU A 148 0.74 1.83 -31.93
C GLU A 148 0.32 0.37 -31.68
N LEU A 149 1.28 -0.56 -31.80
CA LEU A 149 1.11 -1.95 -31.39
C LEU A 149 2.32 -2.39 -30.57
N GLU A 150 2.07 -3.02 -29.44
CA GLU A 150 3.10 -3.65 -28.62
C GLU A 150 2.80 -5.14 -28.43
N VAL A 151 3.83 -5.96 -28.47
CA VAL A 151 3.73 -7.39 -28.22
C VAL A 151 4.66 -7.74 -27.07
N TYR A 152 4.10 -8.38 -26.07
CA TYR A 152 4.75 -8.75 -24.83
C TYR A 152 4.84 -10.27 -24.73
N ARG A 153 6.00 -10.74 -24.28
CA ARG A 153 6.10 -12.05 -23.63
C ARG A 153 5.53 -11.93 -22.24
N VAL A 154 4.67 -12.86 -21.89
CA VAL A 154 4.07 -13.00 -20.57
C VAL A 154 4.89 -14.07 -19.84
N GLU A 155 5.68 -13.66 -18.86
CA GLU A 155 6.57 -14.53 -18.06
C GLU A 155 5.86 -14.94 -16.77
N GLY A 156 5.92 -16.23 -16.42
CA GLY A 156 5.18 -16.83 -15.30
C GLY A 156 4.16 -17.87 -15.78
N GLU A 157 3.75 -18.79 -14.89
CA GLU A 157 2.66 -19.73 -15.18
C GLU A 157 1.35 -19.21 -14.57
N PRO A 158 0.40 -18.69 -15.38
CA PRO A 158 -0.90 -18.33 -14.85
C PRO A 158 -1.59 -19.61 -14.34
N LYS A 159 -1.93 -19.61 -13.05
CA LYS A 159 -2.56 -20.75 -12.38
C LYS A 159 -4.08 -20.74 -12.64
N GLY A 160 -4.56 -21.66 -13.49
CA GLY A 160 -5.98 -21.90 -13.74
C GLY A 160 -6.55 -21.20 -14.98
N SER A 161 -7.86 -21.35 -15.21
CA SER A 161 -8.60 -20.63 -16.26
C SER A 161 -8.80 -19.16 -15.88
N TRP A 162 -8.66 -18.27 -16.87
CA TRP A 162 -8.89 -16.82 -16.80
C TRP A 162 -10.04 -16.45 -15.87
N GLY A 163 -9.81 -15.44 -15.04
CA GLY A 163 -10.83 -14.90 -14.15
C GLY A 163 -10.25 -13.79 -13.30
N LEU A 164 -11.09 -12.79 -12.99
CA LEU A 164 -10.79 -11.70 -12.07
C LEU A 164 -10.24 -12.29 -10.77
N GLY A 165 -8.97 -12.06 -10.48
CA GLY A 165 -8.27 -12.77 -9.42
C GLY A 165 -7.01 -12.06 -9.00
N ILE A 166 -7.16 -10.88 -8.40
CA ILE A 166 -6.13 -10.34 -7.51
C ILE A 166 -6.66 -10.52 -6.09
N LEU A 167 -6.19 -11.56 -5.40
CA LEU A 167 -6.09 -11.52 -3.95
C LEU A 167 -4.88 -10.63 -3.63
N SER A 168 -5.09 -9.66 -2.75
CA SER A 168 -4.27 -8.49 -2.44
C SER A 168 -2.86 -8.75 -1.89
N GLN A 169 -2.37 -10.00 -1.87
CA GLN A 169 -1.12 -10.35 -1.18
C GLN A 169 0.15 -10.34 -2.04
N ASP A 170 0.04 -10.33 -3.37
CA ASP A 170 1.18 -10.74 -4.22
C ASP A 170 1.66 -9.69 -5.26
N LEU A 171 1.34 -8.40 -5.07
CA LEU A 171 1.79 -7.31 -5.96
C LEU A 171 3.18 -6.73 -5.61
N GLY A 172 4.09 -7.55 -5.07
CA GLY A 172 5.43 -7.13 -4.66
C GLY A 172 6.33 -6.56 -5.79
N ASP A 173 6.04 -6.90 -7.05
CA ASP A 173 6.93 -6.63 -8.20
C ASP A 173 6.60 -5.36 -8.99
N LEU A 174 5.70 -4.49 -8.49
CA LEU A 174 5.35 -3.25 -9.20
C LEU A 174 6.32 -2.08 -8.92
N LEU A 175 7.23 -2.27 -7.96
CA LEU A 175 8.32 -1.36 -7.65
C LEU A 175 9.64 -1.97 -8.14
N ASP A 176 10.44 -1.19 -8.90
CA ASP A 176 11.76 -1.64 -9.39
C ASP A 176 12.71 -2.04 -8.23
N SER A 177 12.43 -1.54 -7.03
CA SER A 177 13.07 -1.89 -5.75
C SER A 177 12.09 -1.60 -4.61
N PRO A 178 12.11 -2.36 -3.49
CA PRO A 178 11.25 -2.06 -2.35
C PRO A 178 11.56 -0.66 -1.80
N TRP A 179 10.54 0.06 -1.32
CA TRP A 179 10.71 1.41 -0.75
C TRP A 179 11.70 1.44 0.42
N ARG A 180 11.78 0.35 1.19
CA ARG A 180 12.87 0.05 2.12
C ARG A 180 13.19 -1.44 2.06
N GLU A 181 14.48 -1.77 2.14
CA GLU A 181 14.93 -3.14 2.24
C GLU A 181 14.55 -3.71 3.61
N LEU A 182 13.74 -4.77 3.60
CA LEU A 182 13.32 -5.51 4.78
C LEU A 182 13.54 -7.00 4.50
N CYS A 183 14.04 -7.73 5.49
CA CYS A 183 14.03 -9.19 5.47
C CYS A 183 12.66 -9.68 5.96
N TRP A 184 12.02 -10.55 5.18
CA TRP A 184 10.66 -11.04 5.41
C TRP A 184 10.66 -12.49 5.90
N ASP A 185 11.42 -12.78 6.96
CA ASP A 185 11.55 -14.12 7.51
C ASP A 185 11.23 -14.17 9.01
N GLU A 186 10.90 -15.37 9.49
CA GLU A 186 10.53 -15.60 10.89
C GLU A 186 11.67 -15.24 11.85
N GLU A 187 12.93 -15.44 11.44
CA GLU A 187 14.10 -15.11 12.26
C GLU A 187 14.18 -13.61 12.51
N MET A 188 14.00 -12.78 11.48
CA MET A 188 13.94 -11.33 11.59
C MET A 188 12.77 -10.89 12.47
N SER A 189 11.59 -11.49 12.30
CA SER A 189 10.43 -11.21 13.16
C SER A 189 10.74 -11.49 14.63
N ASP A 190 11.32 -12.64 14.94
CA ASP A 190 11.73 -13.02 16.30
C ASP A 190 12.83 -12.10 16.85
N GLN A 191 13.80 -11.71 16.03
CA GLN A 191 14.86 -10.76 16.42
C GLN A 191 14.28 -9.40 16.81
N LEU A 192 13.40 -8.83 15.97
CA LEU A 192 12.74 -7.55 16.25
C LEU A 192 11.85 -7.63 17.50
N LYS A 193 11.08 -8.72 17.63
CA LYS A 193 10.22 -8.97 18.79
C LYS A 193 11.04 -9.05 20.08
N ASN A 194 12.15 -9.78 20.06
CA ASN A 194 13.05 -9.88 21.21
C ASN A 194 13.71 -8.52 21.54
N SER A 195 14.14 -7.75 20.53
CA SER A 195 14.67 -6.40 20.72
C SER A 195 13.71 -5.52 21.52
N ILE A 196 12.41 -5.56 21.19
CA ILE A 196 11.38 -4.78 21.89
C ILE A 196 11.09 -5.34 23.30
N ILE A 197 11.05 -6.66 23.48
CA ILE A 197 10.82 -7.30 24.80
C ILE A 197 11.95 -6.95 25.79
N TYR A 198 13.20 -6.94 25.32
CA TYR A 198 14.38 -6.71 26.14
C TYR A 198 14.87 -5.26 26.15
N TYR A 199 14.17 -4.36 25.46
CA TYR A 199 14.46 -2.94 25.44
C TYR A 199 14.52 -2.36 26.87
N LYS A 200 15.41 -1.38 27.06
CA LYS A 200 15.54 -0.65 28.33
C LYS A 200 15.76 0.83 27.99
N PRO A 201 14.88 1.72 28.47
CA PRO A 201 15.11 3.15 28.32
C PRO A 201 16.50 3.54 28.88
N PRO A 202 17.24 4.45 28.22
CA PRO A 202 18.59 4.84 28.63
C PRO A 202 18.61 5.54 30.00
N LEU A 203 17.49 6.16 30.38
CA LEU A 203 17.33 6.82 31.66
C LEU A 203 16.91 5.80 32.75
N ASN A 204 17.84 5.47 33.66
CA ASN A 204 17.64 4.48 34.75
C ASN A 204 16.40 4.71 35.65
N LEU A 205 15.86 5.93 35.67
CA LEU A 205 14.64 6.29 36.42
C LEU A 205 13.35 5.85 35.74
N VAL A 206 13.42 5.41 34.48
CA VAL A 206 12.27 5.08 33.64
C VAL A 206 12.32 3.60 33.26
N SER A 207 11.31 2.84 33.72
CA SER A 207 11.15 1.44 33.35
C SER A 207 10.28 1.23 32.11
N LYS A 208 9.54 2.26 31.68
CA LYS A 208 8.59 2.19 30.56
C LYS A 208 8.62 3.43 29.68
N ALA A 209 8.71 3.22 28.37
CA ALA A 209 8.54 4.24 27.33
C ALA A 209 7.06 4.39 26.96
N ARG A 210 6.51 5.59 27.15
CA ARG A 210 5.11 5.91 26.79
C ARG A 210 5.05 6.59 25.43
N VAL A 211 4.24 6.05 24.55
CA VAL A 211 4.08 6.52 23.16
C VAL A 211 2.63 6.88 22.95
N LEU A 212 2.35 8.09 22.49
CA LEU A 212 0.98 8.54 22.22
C LEU A 212 0.65 8.38 20.74
N LEU A 213 -0.46 7.70 20.44
CA LEU A 213 -0.99 7.62 19.08
C LEU A 213 -1.94 8.79 18.84
N VAL A 214 -1.64 9.62 17.84
CA VAL A 214 -2.42 10.82 17.50
C VAL A 214 -2.84 10.77 16.05
N GLY A 215 -4.08 11.12 15.72
CA GLY A 215 -4.53 11.11 14.33
C GLY A 215 -6.03 11.19 14.19
N PRO A 216 -6.54 11.32 12.96
CA PRO A 216 -7.97 11.46 12.69
C PRO A 216 -8.79 10.27 13.19
N VAL A 217 -10.09 10.49 13.42
CA VAL A 217 -11.04 9.41 13.69
C VAL A 217 -11.02 8.43 12.50
N GLY A 218 -11.02 7.12 12.79
CA GLY A 218 -10.93 6.08 11.76
C GLY A 218 -9.53 5.82 11.17
N ALA A 219 -8.50 6.59 11.56
CA ALA A 219 -7.14 6.39 11.01
C ALA A 219 -6.46 5.06 11.45
N GLY A 220 -7.07 4.27 12.34
CA GLY A 220 -6.51 2.98 12.76
C GLY A 220 -5.61 2.99 13.99
N LYS A 221 -5.69 4.02 14.85
CA LYS A 221 -4.93 4.12 16.13
C LYS A 221 -5.17 2.91 17.04
N SER A 222 -6.43 2.68 17.40
CA SER A 222 -6.83 1.58 18.29
C SER A 222 -6.60 0.21 17.62
N SER A 223 -6.78 0.13 16.30
CA SER A 223 -6.48 -1.08 15.52
C SER A 223 -5.00 -1.43 15.61
N PHE A 224 -4.11 -0.45 15.45
CA PHE A 224 -2.67 -0.66 15.58
C PHE A 224 -2.29 -1.18 16.97
N ILE A 225 -2.88 -0.65 18.05
CA ILE A 225 -2.66 -1.17 19.42
C ILE A 225 -3.07 -2.63 19.54
N SER A 226 -4.25 -2.99 19.03
CA SER A 226 -4.71 -4.39 19.03
C SER A 226 -3.81 -5.29 18.18
N SER A 227 -3.34 -4.81 17.03
CA SER A 227 -2.40 -5.54 16.18
C SER A 227 -1.08 -5.78 16.90
N VAL A 228 -0.50 -4.75 17.53
CA VAL A 228 0.68 -4.89 18.39
C VAL A 228 0.43 -5.93 19.49
N GLY A 229 -0.69 -5.83 20.20
CA GLY A 229 -1.07 -6.82 21.21
C GLY A 229 -1.10 -8.25 20.67
N SER A 230 -1.61 -8.43 19.44
CA SER A 230 -1.69 -9.71 18.77
C SER A 230 -0.31 -10.31 18.48
N VAL A 231 0.64 -9.50 17.97
CA VAL A 231 2.02 -9.92 17.70
C VAL A 231 2.71 -10.44 18.97
N PHE A 232 2.58 -9.73 20.10
CA PHE A 232 3.22 -10.12 21.35
C PHE A 232 2.52 -11.27 22.07
N TYR A 233 1.20 -11.39 21.91
CA TYR A 233 0.44 -12.51 22.48
C TYR A 233 0.64 -13.81 21.69
N GLY A 234 0.81 -13.72 20.36
CA GLY A 234 0.96 -14.86 19.46
C GLY A 234 -0.35 -15.37 18.85
N SER A 235 -1.44 -14.60 19.00
CA SER A 235 -2.70 -14.82 18.29
C SER A 235 -3.46 -13.52 18.14
N VAL A 236 -4.34 -13.42 17.14
CA VAL A 236 -5.16 -12.22 16.89
C VAL A 236 -6.05 -11.95 18.10
N ALA A 237 -5.86 -10.80 18.74
CA ALA A 237 -6.55 -10.39 19.95
C ALA A 237 -6.96 -8.91 19.92
N LEU A 238 -8.22 -8.63 20.22
CA LEU A 238 -8.76 -7.28 20.33
C LEU A 238 -8.50 -6.72 21.73
N GLN A 239 -7.41 -5.96 21.89
CA GLN A 239 -7.06 -5.33 23.17
C GLN A 239 -7.68 -3.93 23.34
N ALA A 240 -7.75 -3.15 22.26
CA ALA A 240 -8.46 -1.87 22.22
C ALA A 240 -9.83 -2.05 21.56
N MET A 241 -10.84 -1.26 21.99
CA MET A 241 -12.14 -1.27 21.32
C MET A 241 -12.00 -0.63 19.94
N VAL A 242 -12.17 -1.44 18.90
CA VAL A 242 -12.14 -1.00 17.49
C VAL A 242 -13.56 -1.02 16.94
N GLY A 243 -13.95 0.02 16.21
CA GLY A 243 -15.26 0.08 15.54
C GLY A 243 -15.24 1.01 14.32
N THR A 244 -16.18 0.80 13.40
CA THR A 244 -16.30 1.47 12.07
C THR A 244 -17.40 2.53 11.96
N ALA A 245 -18.11 2.86 13.04
CA ALA A 245 -19.07 3.97 13.07
C ALA A 245 -18.40 5.35 12.86
N ALA A 246 -19.20 6.30 12.37
CA ALA A 246 -18.81 7.69 12.11
C ALA A 246 -18.40 8.50 13.36
N GLN A 247 -18.73 8.02 14.56
CA GLN A 247 -18.34 8.65 15.84
C GLN A 247 -17.10 7.97 16.43
N SER A 248 -16.24 8.72 17.12
CA SER A 248 -15.08 8.16 17.83
C SER A 248 -15.53 7.11 18.85
N PHE A 249 -15.04 5.87 18.70
CA PHE A 249 -15.27 4.81 19.70
C PHE A 249 -14.38 5.02 20.93
N THR A 250 -13.14 5.44 20.70
CA THR A 250 -12.22 5.83 21.76
C THR A 250 -12.61 7.22 22.24
N ASN A 251 -13.31 7.29 23.36
CA ASN A 251 -13.69 8.55 24.02
C ASN A 251 -12.93 8.77 25.33
N MET A 252 -11.95 7.90 25.63
CA MET A 252 -11.15 7.95 26.85
C MET A 252 -9.66 7.88 26.55
N PHE A 253 -8.85 8.55 27.38
CA PHE A 253 -7.41 8.34 27.42
C PHE A 253 -7.11 7.00 28.08
N ARG A 254 -6.38 6.12 27.38
CA ARG A 254 -6.05 4.78 27.88
C ARG A 254 -4.60 4.40 27.60
N SER A 255 -3.96 3.75 28.55
CA SER A 255 -2.60 3.22 28.42
C SER A 255 -2.62 1.70 28.32
N TYR A 256 -2.02 1.17 27.27
CA TYR A 256 -1.91 -0.26 26.98
C TYR A 256 -0.49 -0.74 27.25
N ASN A 257 -0.34 -1.57 28.29
CA ASN A 257 0.90 -2.27 28.56
C ASN A 257 0.93 -3.53 27.69
N ILE A 258 1.94 -3.66 26.86
CA ILE A 258 2.11 -4.85 26.01
C ILE A 258 2.61 -5.99 26.90
N LYS A 259 2.00 -7.17 26.79
CA LYS A 259 2.41 -8.38 27.50
C LYS A 259 2.83 -9.43 26.47
N ALA A 260 4.03 -9.97 26.62
CA ALA A 260 4.48 -11.11 25.83
C ALA A 260 3.98 -12.41 26.48
N SER A 261 3.42 -13.33 25.69
CA SER A 261 2.90 -14.61 26.21
C SER A 261 3.96 -15.49 26.89
N GLN A 262 5.23 -15.30 26.56
CA GLN A 262 6.36 -16.09 27.06
C GLN A 262 7.11 -15.47 28.25
N SER A 263 6.68 -14.31 28.77
CA SER A 263 7.35 -13.69 29.93
C SER A 263 6.37 -13.05 30.91
N ASP A 264 6.52 -13.36 32.20
CA ASP A 264 5.85 -12.63 33.30
C ASP A 264 6.32 -11.16 33.43
N LYS A 265 7.28 -10.73 32.62
CA LYS A 265 7.76 -9.35 32.58
C LYS A 265 6.87 -8.50 31.68
N GLU A 266 6.40 -7.39 32.22
CA GLU A 266 5.71 -6.36 31.44
C GLU A 266 6.69 -5.74 30.43
N ASN A 267 6.23 -5.57 29.19
CA ASN A 267 7.04 -4.95 28.15
C ASN A 267 7.32 -3.47 28.55
N PRO A 268 8.55 -2.97 28.33
CA PRO A 268 8.90 -1.58 28.56
C PRO A 268 8.11 -0.60 27.69
N LEU A 269 7.45 -1.03 26.62
CA LEU A 269 6.63 -0.18 25.77
C LEU A 269 5.18 -0.06 26.28
N VAL A 270 4.70 1.19 26.38
CA VAL A 270 3.30 1.53 26.67
C VAL A 270 2.73 2.37 25.52
N LEU A 271 1.68 1.87 24.89
CA LEU A 271 0.96 2.62 23.86
C LEU A 271 -0.24 3.33 24.49
N CYS A 272 -0.34 4.64 24.29
CA CYS A 272 -1.44 5.45 24.77
C CYS A 272 -2.41 5.73 23.62
N ASP A 273 -3.66 5.34 23.80
CA ASP A 273 -4.76 5.66 22.89
C ASP A 273 -5.54 6.87 23.39
N MET A 274 -6.07 7.64 22.45
CA MET A 274 -6.91 8.78 22.73
C MET A 274 -7.93 9.02 21.62
N MET A 275 -8.92 9.86 21.91
CA MET A 275 -9.91 10.28 20.95
C MET A 275 -9.24 10.91 19.72
N GLY A 276 -9.75 10.60 18.52
CA GLY A 276 -9.18 11.12 17.28
C GLY A 276 -9.50 12.59 17.04
N LEU A 277 -8.76 13.21 16.12
CA LEU A 277 -9.15 14.50 15.54
C LEU A 277 -10.41 14.29 14.70
N GLY A 278 -11.39 15.16 14.90
CA GLY A 278 -12.70 15.11 14.26
C GLY A 278 -12.97 16.37 13.46
N GLU A 279 -13.95 16.28 12.57
CA GLU A 279 -14.36 17.34 11.64
C GLU A 279 -15.32 18.32 12.34
N GLU A 280 -15.60 19.46 11.71
CA GLU A 280 -16.53 20.48 12.24
C GLU A 280 -17.90 19.91 12.67
N ASP A 281 -18.46 18.96 11.92
CA ASP A 281 -19.77 18.34 12.20
C ASP A 281 -19.71 17.24 13.29
N LEU A 282 -18.53 16.68 13.56
CA LEU A 282 -18.29 15.59 14.51
C LEU A 282 -17.03 15.91 15.33
N PRO A 283 -17.15 16.77 16.36
CA PRO A 283 -15.99 17.35 17.02
C PRO A 283 -15.16 16.28 17.73
N GLY A 284 -13.89 16.19 17.36
CA GLY A 284 -12.92 15.28 17.96
C GLY A 284 -12.13 15.92 19.10
N VAL A 285 -10.96 15.36 19.41
CA VAL A 285 -10.11 15.86 20.48
C VAL A 285 -9.54 17.24 20.15
N LYS A 286 -9.49 18.13 21.14
CA LYS A 286 -8.88 19.46 20.96
C LYS A 286 -7.35 19.36 20.96
N VAL A 287 -6.71 20.23 20.20
CA VAL A 287 -5.24 20.33 20.15
C VAL A 287 -4.64 20.50 21.55
N ASN A 288 -5.23 21.35 22.41
CA ASN A 288 -4.73 21.53 23.78
C ASN A 288 -4.77 20.24 24.60
N ASP A 289 -5.81 19.42 24.45
CA ASP A 289 -5.96 18.18 25.23
C ASP A 289 -4.87 17.17 24.87
N VAL A 290 -4.51 17.08 23.59
CA VAL A 290 -3.35 16.29 23.13
C VAL A 290 -2.06 16.79 23.79
N LEU A 291 -1.85 18.11 23.87
CA LEU A 291 -0.65 18.68 24.48
C LEU A 291 -0.60 18.43 25.99
N GLN A 292 -1.75 18.46 26.68
CA GLN A 292 -1.82 18.07 28.10
C GLN A 292 -1.48 16.59 28.27
N ALA A 293 -1.93 15.72 27.34
CA ALA A 293 -1.57 14.30 27.36
C ALA A 293 -0.08 14.09 27.14
N VAL A 294 0.52 14.77 26.16
CA VAL A 294 1.97 14.73 25.87
C VAL A 294 2.80 15.13 27.09
N LYS A 295 2.38 16.20 27.79
CA LYS A 295 3.03 16.66 29.03
C LYS A 295 2.81 15.74 30.23
N GLY A 296 1.93 14.74 30.13
CA GLY A 296 1.64 13.79 31.20
C GLY A 296 0.61 14.27 32.22
N HIS A 297 -0.17 15.30 31.90
CA HIS A 297 -1.15 15.88 32.81
C HIS A 297 -2.51 15.14 32.84
N VAL A 298 -2.81 14.36 31.80
CA VAL A 298 -4.10 13.69 31.63
C VAL A 298 -4.14 12.40 32.45
N PRO A 299 -5.15 12.20 33.32
CA PRO A 299 -5.26 10.97 34.10
C PRO A 299 -5.73 9.79 33.24
N GLU A 300 -5.34 8.59 33.67
CA GLU A 300 -5.81 7.33 33.07
C GLU A 300 -7.34 7.23 33.14
N GLY A 301 -7.97 6.85 32.03
CA GLY A 301 -9.43 6.73 31.94
C GLY A 301 -10.17 8.06 31.81
N TYR A 302 -9.48 9.19 31.63
CA TYR A 302 -10.12 10.48 31.38
C TYR A 302 -11.03 10.41 30.15
N LYS A 303 -12.30 10.81 30.27
CA LYS A 303 -13.25 10.86 29.16
C LYS A 303 -13.22 12.26 28.52
N PHE A 304 -12.87 12.33 27.25
CA PHE A 304 -12.75 13.61 26.54
C PHE A 304 -14.12 14.28 26.37
N ASN A 305 -14.13 15.60 26.55
CA ASN A 305 -15.31 16.43 26.38
C ASN A 305 -15.09 17.40 25.21
N PRO A 306 -15.86 17.30 24.10
CA PRO A 306 -15.75 18.24 22.99
C PRO A 306 -16.02 19.69 23.39
N SER A 307 -16.79 19.94 24.45
CA SER A 307 -17.19 21.27 24.88
C SER A 307 -16.14 21.99 25.72
N GLU A 308 -15.32 21.28 26.50
CA GLU A 308 -14.37 21.87 27.46
C GLU A 308 -12.95 21.31 27.25
N ALA A 309 -11.95 22.18 27.30
CA ALA A 309 -10.55 21.76 27.18
C ALA A 309 -10.01 21.31 28.56
N ILE A 310 -9.06 20.40 28.56
CA ILE A 310 -8.39 19.92 29.78
C ILE A 310 -7.59 21.06 30.42
N GLY A 311 -7.82 21.25 31.72
CA GLY A 311 -7.21 22.29 32.55
C GLY A 311 -6.94 21.81 33.98
N SER A 312 -6.34 22.67 34.79
CA SER A 312 -5.96 22.36 36.18
C SER A 312 -7.13 22.09 37.13
N ASP A 313 -8.33 22.48 36.71
CA ASP A 313 -9.64 22.26 37.33
C ASP A 313 -10.28 20.92 36.92
N THR A 314 -9.75 20.26 35.88
CA THR A 314 -10.22 18.95 35.45
C THR A 314 -10.00 17.90 36.54
N SER A 315 -11.05 17.11 36.83
CA SER A 315 -10.98 16.06 37.85
C SER A 315 -9.84 15.07 37.56
N GLY A 316 -8.98 14.85 38.55
CA GLY A 316 -7.82 13.96 38.44
C GLY A 316 -6.62 14.54 37.67
N TYR A 317 -6.64 15.81 37.26
CA TYR A 317 -5.53 16.44 36.54
C TYR A 317 -4.21 16.35 37.33
N ILE A 318 -3.18 15.81 36.67
CA ILE A 318 -1.87 15.61 37.29
C ILE A 318 -1.11 16.93 37.23
N ARG A 319 -1.12 17.71 38.32
CA ARG A 319 -0.54 19.07 38.34
C ARG A 319 0.96 19.13 38.04
N ALA A 320 1.73 18.17 38.56
CA ALA A 320 3.18 18.10 38.40
C ALA A 320 3.59 16.69 37.93
N PRO A 321 3.50 16.40 36.62
CA PRO A 321 3.80 15.08 36.09
C PRO A 321 5.30 14.78 36.15
N GLY A 322 5.64 13.60 36.66
CA GLY A 322 7.01 13.07 36.61
C GLY A 322 7.38 12.61 35.20
N ILE A 323 8.66 12.31 34.97
CA ILE A 323 9.16 11.82 33.67
C ILE A 323 8.44 10.53 33.22
N THR A 324 8.04 9.68 34.17
CA THR A 324 7.29 8.45 33.91
C THR A 324 5.87 8.67 33.38
N ASN A 325 5.32 9.88 33.55
CA ASN A 325 3.98 10.23 33.07
C ASN A 325 4.04 10.89 31.70
N LYS A 326 5.19 11.45 31.32
CA LYS A 326 5.38 12.14 30.05
C LYS A 326 5.41 11.16 28.89
N ILE A 327 4.95 11.63 27.74
CA ILE A 327 5.05 10.91 26.48
C ILE A 327 6.46 11.12 25.92
N ALA A 328 7.16 10.02 25.66
CA ALA A 328 8.52 10.04 25.13
C ALA A 328 8.56 10.13 23.61
N CYS A 329 7.51 9.68 22.92
CA CYS A 329 7.39 9.78 21.47
C CYS A 329 5.91 9.91 21.07
N VAL A 330 5.63 10.72 20.06
CA VAL A 330 4.29 10.81 19.46
C VAL A 330 4.32 10.13 18.09
N ALA A 331 3.43 9.16 17.88
CA ALA A 331 3.22 8.53 16.58
C ALA A 331 1.94 9.06 15.94
N PHE A 332 2.09 9.81 14.84
CA PHE A 332 0.96 10.27 14.04
C PHE A 332 0.43 9.12 13.19
N VAL A 333 -0.83 8.73 13.37
CA VAL A 333 -1.48 7.69 12.57
C VAL A 333 -2.35 8.34 11.51
N VAL A 334 -2.05 8.08 10.24
CA VAL A 334 -2.78 8.58 9.08
C VAL A 334 -3.23 7.43 8.19
N ASP A 335 -4.43 7.56 7.63
CA ASP A 335 -5.02 6.56 6.73
C ASP A 335 -4.51 6.79 5.31
N ALA A 336 -3.84 5.79 4.73
CA ALA A 336 -3.29 5.89 3.38
C ALA A 336 -4.36 6.19 2.33
N ARG A 337 -5.59 5.68 2.52
CA ARG A 337 -6.71 5.88 1.58
C ARG A 337 -7.18 7.33 1.54
N LYS A 338 -6.91 8.10 2.60
CA LYS A 338 -7.44 9.46 2.82
C LYS A 338 -6.34 10.52 2.91
N VAL A 339 -5.07 10.14 2.82
CA VAL A 339 -3.94 11.05 3.06
C VAL A 339 -3.96 12.30 2.17
N LEU A 340 -4.51 12.20 0.95
CA LEU A 340 -4.67 13.29 0.00
C LEU A 340 -6.02 14.02 0.09
N THR A 341 -6.99 13.45 0.80
CA THR A 341 -8.39 13.91 0.82
C THR A 341 -8.86 14.34 2.20
N TYR A 342 -7.96 14.44 3.19
CA TYR A 342 -8.34 14.94 4.51
C TYR A 342 -8.88 16.38 4.43
N PRO A 343 -9.97 16.69 5.14
CA PRO A 343 -10.48 18.05 5.25
C PRO A 343 -9.45 19.05 5.81
N ASP A 344 -9.57 20.32 5.42
CA ASP A 344 -8.61 21.38 5.74
C ASP A 344 -8.40 21.61 7.25
N ASP A 345 -9.46 21.46 8.04
CA ASP A 345 -9.44 21.55 9.51
C ASP A 345 -8.60 20.44 10.13
N ILE A 346 -8.74 19.20 9.67
CA ILE A 346 -7.91 18.06 10.07
C ILE A 346 -6.44 18.28 9.68
N GLN A 347 -6.18 18.72 8.43
CA GLN A 347 -4.82 19.00 7.98
C GLN A 347 -4.15 20.09 8.82
N LYS A 348 -4.88 21.18 9.13
CA LYS A 348 -4.41 22.26 10.00
C LYS A 348 -4.15 21.75 11.41
N GLY A 349 -5.06 20.96 11.98
CA GLY A 349 -4.92 20.38 13.31
C GLY A 349 -3.68 19.48 13.44
N LEU A 350 -3.42 18.63 12.45
CA LEU A 350 -2.21 17.80 12.39
C LEU A 350 -0.92 18.63 12.33
N LYS A 351 -0.88 19.66 11.46
CA LYS A 351 0.27 20.56 11.34
C LYS A 351 0.52 21.36 12.61
N GLU A 352 -0.54 21.88 13.23
CA GLU A 352 -0.47 22.62 14.48
C GLU A 352 0.07 21.74 15.61
N LEU A 353 -0.47 20.53 15.76
CA LEU A 353 -0.01 19.56 16.75
C LEU A 353 1.46 19.25 16.58
N ARG A 354 1.89 18.94 15.35
CA ARG A 354 3.28 18.63 15.06
C ARG A 354 4.24 19.74 15.48
N LEU A 355 3.90 20.99 15.15
CA LEU A 355 4.70 22.16 15.53
C LEU A 355 4.76 22.33 17.05
N LYS A 356 3.61 22.24 17.74
CA LYS A 356 3.57 22.40 19.20
C LYS A 356 4.28 21.26 19.94
N ILE A 357 4.20 20.02 19.45
CA ILE A 357 4.90 18.86 20.02
C ILE A 357 6.40 18.99 19.80
N ARG A 358 6.85 19.49 18.64
CA ARG A 358 8.26 19.79 18.37
C ARG A 358 8.78 20.83 19.37
N ASP A 359 8.01 21.88 19.63
CA ASP A 359 8.40 22.93 20.57
C ASP A 359 8.45 22.43 22.04
N LEU A 360 7.80 21.30 22.34
CA LEU A 360 7.94 20.58 23.61
C LEU A 360 9.18 19.67 23.67
N GLY A 361 9.96 19.57 22.59
CA GLY A 361 11.11 18.69 22.49
C GLY A 361 10.75 17.21 22.45
N VAL A 362 9.52 16.86 22.05
CA VAL A 362 9.09 15.46 21.97
C VAL A 362 9.28 14.95 20.54
N PRO A 363 10.06 13.87 20.34
CA PRO A 363 10.25 13.21 19.05
C PRO A 363 8.95 12.69 18.45
N GLN A 364 8.88 12.69 17.12
CA GLN A 364 7.67 12.41 16.36
C GLN A 364 7.96 11.46 15.19
N VAL A 365 7.09 10.47 15.01
CA VAL A 365 7.08 9.57 13.85
C VAL A 365 5.69 9.55 13.22
N ALA A 366 5.55 8.97 12.03
CA ALA A 366 4.26 8.74 11.40
C ALA A 366 4.06 7.27 11.03
N LEU A 367 2.86 6.76 11.29
CA LEU A 367 2.38 5.46 10.89
C LEU A 367 1.33 5.65 9.79
N LEU A 368 1.60 5.09 8.62
CA LEU A 368 0.71 5.13 7.47
C LEU A 368 -0.06 3.80 7.42
N SER A 369 -1.30 3.82 7.91
CA SER A 369 -2.16 2.63 8.05
C SER A 369 -2.96 2.34 6.78
N HIS A 370 -3.55 1.15 6.69
CA HIS A 370 -4.33 0.67 5.54
C HIS A 370 -3.53 0.71 4.23
N ILE A 371 -2.22 0.49 4.32
CA ILE A 371 -1.33 0.50 3.16
C ILE A 371 -1.67 -0.61 2.16
N ASP A 372 -2.26 -1.69 2.66
CA ASP A 372 -2.77 -2.84 1.91
C ASP A 372 -4.05 -2.55 1.12
N GLU A 373 -4.72 -1.43 1.41
CA GLU A 373 -5.93 -0.99 0.69
C GLU A 373 -5.64 0.08 -0.37
N VAL A 374 -4.38 0.55 -0.48
CA VAL A 374 -3.96 1.55 -1.46
C VAL A 374 -3.01 0.96 -2.50
N CYS A 375 -2.86 1.67 -3.60
CA CYS A 375 -1.97 1.29 -4.70
C CYS A 375 -0.53 1.05 -4.19
N HIS A 376 0.12 -0.02 -4.66
CA HIS A 376 1.49 -0.45 -4.30
C HIS A 376 2.64 0.55 -4.55
N ALA A 377 2.32 1.79 -4.97
CA ALA A 377 3.28 2.87 -5.07
C ALA A 377 3.49 3.53 -3.69
N VAL A 378 3.94 2.74 -2.71
CA VAL A 378 4.14 3.15 -1.31
C VAL A 378 4.92 4.47 -1.21
N ASP A 379 5.89 4.70 -2.11
CA ASP A 379 6.67 5.94 -2.15
C ASP A 379 5.81 7.21 -2.34
N LYS A 380 4.76 7.14 -3.17
CA LYS A 380 3.85 8.28 -3.37
C LYS A 380 3.03 8.57 -2.12
N ASP A 381 2.49 7.53 -1.49
CA ASP A 381 1.64 7.67 -0.31
C ASP A 381 2.45 8.12 0.91
N VAL A 382 3.68 7.62 1.05
CA VAL A 382 4.64 8.08 2.06
C VAL A 382 5.03 9.54 1.82
N THR A 383 5.29 9.93 0.58
CA THR A 383 5.58 11.34 0.23
C THR A 383 4.39 12.24 0.53
N ALA A 384 3.17 11.80 0.22
CA ALA A 384 1.94 12.52 0.53
C ALA A 384 1.77 12.69 2.05
N ALA A 385 1.98 11.64 2.84
CA ALA A 385 1.96 11.70 4.30
C ALA A 385 3.03 12.66 4.84
N GLY A 386 4.23 12.67 4.25
CA GLY A 386 5.31 13.59 4.60
C GLY A 386 4.94 15.05 4.35
N ASN A 387 4.29 15.34 3.23
CA ASN A 387 3.80 16.68 2.90
C ASN A 387 2.65 17.12 3.81
N LEU A 388 1.72 16.21 4.13
CA LEU A 388 0.60 16.46 5.04
C LEU A 388 1.11 16.82 6.44
N LEU A 389 1.99 15.98 6.98
CA LEU A 389 2.50 16.11 8.35
C LEU A 389 3.70 17.04 8.44
N GLY A 390 4.37 17.42 7.35
CA GLY A 390 5.63 18.16 7.40
C GLY A 390 6.76 17.38 8.09
N LEU A 391 6.77 16.06 7.93
CA LEU A 391 7.79 15.14 8.47
C LEU A 391 8.65 14.58 7.34
N PRO A 392 9.94 14.31 7.57
CA PRO A 392 10.76 13.68 6.56
C PRO A 392 10.31 12.22 6.35
N VAL A 393 10.40 11.75 5.10
CA VAL A 393 10.00 10.39 4.67
C VAL A 393 10.70 9.31 5.50
N SER A 394 11.90 9.57 6.03
CA SER A 394 12.62 8.67 6.95
C SER A 394 11.86 8.35 8.24
N CYS A 395 11.00 9.25 8.72
CA CYS A 395 10.23 9.10 9.96
C CYS A 395 8.85 8.47 9.76
N ILE A 396 8.51 8.10 8.52
CA ILE A 396 7.20 7.57 8.15
C ILE A 396 7.35 6.08 7.93
N VAL A 397 6.46 5.29 8.53
CA VAL A 397 6.45 3.83 8.44
C VAL A 397 5.09 3.36 7.96
N PRO A 398 5.01 2.73 6.78
CA PRO A 398 3.81 2.02 6.35
C PRO A 398 3.55 0.83 7.27
N VAL A 399 2.30 0.67 7.70
CA VAL A 399 1.88 -0.44 8.56
C VAL A 399 0.58 -1.05 8.05
N LYS A 400 0.49 -2.37 8.14
CA LYS A 400 -0.76 -3.12 8.00
C LYS A 400 -1.21 -3.55 9.38
N ASN A 401 -2.47 -3.30 9.71
CA ASN A 401 -3.07 -3.72 10.97
C ASN A 401 -3.80 -5.07 10.77
N TYR A 402 -3.79 -5.92 11.79
CA TYR A 402 -4.73 -7.03 11.88
C TYR A 402 -6.13 -6.49 12.13
N SER A 403 -6.99 -6.56 11.11
CA SER A 403 -8.37 -6.10 11.18
C SER A 403 -9.39 -7.11 10.68
N SER A 404 -9.01 -7.98 9.76
CA SER A 404 -9.90 -8.98 9.14
C SER A 404 -9.39 -10.42 9.28
N GLU A 405 -8.11 -10.57 9.55
CA GLU A 405 -7.41 -11.84 9.62
C GLU A 405 -7.71 -12.58 10.92
N LEU A 406 -7.76 -13.92 10.83
CA LEU A 406 -7.94 -14.80 11.98
C LEU A 406 -6.60 -15.33 12.53
N GLU A 407 -5.55 -15.31 11.70
CA GLU A 407 -4.22 -15.80 12.00
C GLU A 407 -3.19 -14.69 11.77
N LEU A 408 -2.05 -14.80 12.46
CA LEU A 408 -0.93 -13.90 12.26
C LEU A 408 -0.22 -14.22 10.95
N ASP A 409 0.36 -13.19 10.35
CA ASP A 409 1.15 -13.22 9.13
C ASP A 409 2.52 -12.61 9.40
N CYS A 410 3.58 -13.31 9.00
CA CYS A 410 4.96 -12.90 9.27
C CYS A 410 5.28 -11.52 8.68
N SER A 411 4.78 -11.22 7.48
CA SER A 411 5.04 -9.93 6.83
C SER A 411 4.39 -8.77 7.59
N THR A 412 3.16 -8.98 8.03
CA THR A 412 2.41 -8.01 8.85
C THR A 412 3.08 -7.80 10.21
N ASP A 413 3.55 -8.88 10.85
CA ASP A 413 4.31 -8.80 12.10
C ASP A 413 5.58 -7.96 11.92
N ILE A 414 6.35 -8.20 10.87
CA ILE A 414 7.60 -7.47 10.58
C ILE A 414 7.33 -5.98 10.37
N LEU A 415 6.24 -5.60 9.67
CA LEU A 415 5.86 -4.19 9.52
C LEU A 415 5.57 -3.52 10.87
N ILE A 416 4.77 -4.18 11.71
CA ILE A 416 4.40 -3.68 13.04
C ILE A 416 5.65 -3.56 13.93
N LEU A 417 6.49 -4.60 13.96
CA LEU A 417 7.68 -4.65 14.81
C LEU A 417 8.72 -3.60 14.39
N ASN A 418 8.94 -3.39 13.08
CA ASN A 418 9.82 -2.31 12.59
C ASN A 418 9.31 -0.93 12.99
N ALA A 419 7.98 -0.71 12.93
CA ALA A 419 7.39 0.55 13.38
C ALA A 419 7.66 0.79 14.87
N LEU A 420 7.51 -0.25 15.70
CA LEU A 420 7.80 -0.17 17.14
C LEU A 420 9.28 0.07 17.43
N GLU A 421 10.18 -0.58 16.68
CA GLU A 421 11.62 -0.36 16.85
C GLU A 421 12.00 1.10 16.55
N LEU A 422 11.47 1.67 15.46
CA LEU A 422 11.69 3.09 15.14
C LEU A 422 11.14 4.01 16.24
N ILE A 423 9.93 3.72 16.73
CA ILE A 423 9.30 4.46 17.83
C ILE A 423 10.18 4.46 19.07
N LEU A 424 10.75 3.31 19.46
CA LEU A 424 11.61 3.18 20.63
C LEU A 424 12.92 3.94 20.45
N ARG A 425 13.56 3.84 19.27
CA ARG A 425 14.76 4.64 18.95
C ARG A 425 14.49 6.15 19.08
N TYR A 426 13.28 6.60 18.72
CA TYR A 426 12.89 8.01 18.90
C TYR A 426 12.58 8.34 20.36
N ALA A 427 12.04 7.41 21.13
CA ALA A 427 11.84 7.59 22.56
C ALA A 427 13.19 7.72 23.31
N ASP A 428 14.24 7.02 22.87
CA ASP A 428 15.58 7.15 23.44
C ASP A 428 16.11 8.59 23.35
N LEU A 429 15.93 9.24 22.19
CA LEU A 429 16.33 10.65 21.98
C LEU A 429 15.69 11.58 23.01
N PHE A 430 14.42 11.37 23.34
CA PHE A 430 13.74 12.15 24.38
C PHE A 430 14.38 11.97 25.75
N TYR A 431 14.77 10.74 26.10
CA TYR A 431 15.38 10.45 27.40
C TYR A 431 16.82 10.96 27.49
N GLU A 432 17.59 10.87 26.41
CA GLU A 432 18.94 11.43 26.30
C GLU A 432 18.93 12.95 26.47
N ASP A 433 18.04 13.65 25.76
CA ASP A 433 17.86 15.10 25.90
C ASP A 433 17.43 15.47 27.32
N TYR A 434 16.50 14.70 27.91
CA TYR A 434 16.03 14.95 29.27
C TYR A 434 17.15 14.82 30.32
N ASP A 435 18.00 13.80 30.21
CA ASP A 435 19.12 13.60 31.12
C ASP A 435 20.16 14.73 30.97
N PHE A 436 20.43 15.16 29.74
CA PHE A 436 21.31 16.29 29.46
C PHE A 436 20.81 17.59 30.11
N PHE A 437 19.53 17.94 29.94
CA PHE A 437 18.98 19.17 30.55
C PHE A 437 18.94 19.10 32.08
N LYS A 438 18.74 17.91 32.65
CA LYS A 438 18.79 17.71 34.09
C LYS A 438 20.22 17.85 34.64
N ALA A 439 21.24 17.47 33.88
CA ALA A 439 22.64 17.58 34.30
C ALA A 439 23.19 19.02 34.33
N ILE A 440 22.52 19.97 33.67
CA ILE A 440 22.94 21.38 33.57
C ILE A 440 22.16 22.29 34.55
N GLN A 441 21.12 21.75 35.21
CA GLN A 441 20.39 22.41 36.29
C GLN A 441 20.95 22.00 37.66
#